data_AF-A0A8T5HVL0-F1
#
_entry.id   AF-A0A8T5HVL0-F1
#
_cell.length_a   1.000
_cell.length_b   1.000
_cell.length_c   1.000
_cell.angle_alpha   90.00
_cell.angle_beta   90.00
_cell.angle_gamma   90.00
#
_symmetry.space_group_name_H-M   'P 1'
#
loop_
_entity.id
_entity.type
_entity.pdbx_description
1 polymer ?
#
loop_
_entity_poly.entity_id
_entity_poly.type
_entity_poly.pdbx_seq_one_letter_code
_entity_poly.pdbx_strand_id
1 'polypeptide(L)'
;IFTLQEKAIVNTNNNVQGNITQLGLLTRIFLNNIKVLFFCIIFAFLYGTGAIFILTWNASVVATAIGNFFKIELAQGASLVGLPTISTYFGVASLSILRYMTHGILEMVSYFIAGLAGGIISIALIKHNLKEDRVLVDALDMILLSIGFLVLAAIVEVYITPLMF
;
A
#
# COMPACT_ATOMS: atom_id res chain seq x y z
N ILE A 1 -13.43 22.56 32.90
CA ILE A 1 -13.88 22.53 31.47
C ILE A 1 -12.75 21.97 30.59
N PHE A 2 -11.57 22.58 30.58
CA PHE A 2 -10.38 22.03 29.89
C PHE A 2 -9.96 20.64 30.38
N THR A 3 -10.01 20.37 31.68
CA THR A 3 -9.74 19.03 32.26
C THR A 3 -10.75 17.96 31.84
N LEU A 4 -11.99 18.35 31.50
CA LEU A 4 -13.00 17.42 30.97
C LEU A 4 -12.75 17.11 29.49
N GLN A 5 -12.24 18.09 28.74
CA GLN A 5 -11.85 17.90 27.33
C GLN A 5 -10.59 17.04 27.20
N GLU A 6 -9.58 17.27 28.04
CA GLU A 6 -8.38 16.43 28.11
C GLU A 6 -8.74 14.98 28.45
N LYS A 7 -9.61 14.79 29.45
CA LYS A 7 -10.09 13.45 29.84
C LYS A 7 -10.97 12.80 28.76
N ALA A 8 -11.73 13.58 27.98
CA ALA A 8 -12.50 13.07 26.85
C ALA A 8 -11.60 12.64 25.67
N ILE A 9 -10.53 13.39 25.38
CA ILE A 9 -9.54 13.03 24.37
C ILE A 9 -8.77 11.78 24.79
N VAL A 10 -8.34 11.71 26.05
CA VAL A 10 -7.66 10.53 26.60
C VAL A 10 -8.59 9.31 26.62
N ASN A 11 -9.86 9.46 27.01
CA ASN A 11 -10.82 8.37 26.94
C ASN A 11 -11.16 7.95 25.50
N THR A 12 -11.16 8.88 24.54
CA THR A 12 -11.35 8.53 23.12
C THR A 12 -10.12 7.77 22.59
N ASN A 13 -8.91 8.19 22.94
CA ASN A 13 -7.68 7.46 22.58
C ASN A 13 -7.56 6.09 23.27
N ASN A 14 -8.03 5.97 24.52
CA ASN A 14 -8.00 4.70 25.26
C ASN A 14 -9.12 3.73 24.83
N ASN A 15 -10.29 4.22 24.40
CA ASN A 15 -11.37 3.38 23.89
C ASN A 15 -11.21 3.03 22.40
N VAL A 16 -10.37 3.75 21.64
CA VAL A 16 -10.04 3.46 20.23
C VAL A 16 -8.72 2.66 20.11
N GLN A 17 -8.33 1.96 21.18
CA GLN A 17 -7.38 0.85 21.10
C GLN A 17 -8.14 -0.48 21.27
N GLY A 18 -9.24 -0.63 20.51
CA GLY A 18 -9.93 -1.91 20.41
C GLY A 18 -9.02 -2.92 19.73
N ASN A 19 -8.61 -3.94 20.50
CA ASN A 19 -7.91 -5.16 20.10
C ASN A 19 -7.93 -5.44 18.60
N ILE A 20 -7.01 -4.83 17.84
CA ILE A 20 -6.84 -5.16 16.43
C ILE A 20 -6.15 -6.52 16.42
N THR A 21 -6.96 -7.58 16.24
CA THR A 21 -6.43 -8.91 15.99
C THR A 21 -5.66 -8.89 14.67
N GLN A 22 -4.67 -9.77 14.51
CA GLN A 22 -3.89 -9.88 13.26
C GLN A 22 -4.81 -10.02 12.02
N LEU A 23 -5.94 -10.73 12.16
CA LEU A 23 -6.97 -10.84 11.13
C LEU A 23 -7.69 -9.51 10.84
N GLY A 24 -8.00 -8.72 11.87
CA GLY A 24 -8.57 -7.38 11.71
C GLY A 24 -7.61 -6.42 11.00
N LEU A 25 -6.33 -6.49 11.32
CA LEU A 25 -5.27 -5.71 10.67
C LEU A 25 -5.14 -6.09 9.18
N LEU A 26 -5.08 -7.39 8.89
CA LEU A 26 -5.04 -7.92 7.52
C LEU A 26 -6.23 -7.46 6.69
N THR A 27 -7.45 -7.57 7.24
CA THR A 27 -8.66 -7.19 6.52
C THR A 27 -8.67 -5.69 6.24
N ARG A 28 -8.21 -4.87 7.18
CA ARG A 28 -8.13 -3.42 7.00
C ARG A 28 -7.15 -3.02 5.89
N ILE A 29 -5.96 -3.60 5.90
CA ILE A 29 -4.91 -3.37 4.88
C ILE A 29 -5.41 -3.85 3.52
N PHE A 30 -5.86 -5.10 3.45
CA PHE A 30 -6.33 -5.70 2.21
C PHE A 30 -7.47 -4.90 1.58
N LEU A 31 -8.49 -4.50 2.36
CA LEU A 31 -9.60 -3.70 1.84
C LEU A 31 -9.18 -2.29 1.42
N ASN A 32 -8.17 -1.70 2.06
CA ASN A 32 -7.63 -0.42 1.63
C ASN A 32 -6.94 -0.54 0.27
N ASN A 33 -6.13 -1.58 0.10
CA ASN A 33 -5.41 -1.86 -1.13
C ASN A 33 -6.35 -2.29 -2.28
N ILE A 34 -7.45 -2.98 -1.99
CA ILE A 34 -8.51 -3.25 -2.96
C ILE A 34 -9.13 -1.96 -3.52
N LYS A 35 -9.27 -0.90 -2.71
CA LYS A 35 -9.76 0.40 -3.21
C LYS A 35 -8.78 0.99 -4.21
N VAL A 36 -7.48 0.97 -3.90
CA VAL A 36 -6.43 1.47 -4.81
C VAL A 36 -6.45 0.67 -6.12
N LEU A 37 -6.51 -0.66 -6.03
CA LEU A 37 -6.63 -1.57 -7.16
C LEU A 37 -7.82 -1.22 -8.07
N PHE A 38 -9.00 -1.02 -7.47
CA PHE A 38 -10.22 -0.65 -8.17
C PHE A 38 -10.06 0.69 -8.91
N PHE A 39 -9.46 1.70 -8.27
CA PHE A 39 -9.17 2.97 -8.93
C PHE A 39 -8.19 2.81 -10.09
N CYS A 40 -7.16 1.95 -9.97
CA CYS A 40 -6.25 1.65 -11.09
C CYS A 40 -6.99 1.09 -12.30
N ILE A 41 -7.89 0.12 -12.11
CA ILE A 41 -8.67 -0.50 -13.20
C ILE A 41 -9.53 0.55 -13.89
N ILE A 42 -10.30 1.34 -13.12
CA ILE A 42 -11.22 2.33 -13.68
C ILE A 42 -10.45 3.43 -14.42
N PHE A 43 -9.38 3.97 -13.83
CA PHE A 43 -8.64 5.05 -14.47
C PHE A 43 -7.91 4.57 -15.73
N ALA A 44 -7.37 3.35 -15.73
CA ALA A 44 -6.82 2.75 -16.95
C ALA A 44 -7.91 2.45 -17.99
N PHE A 45 -9.11 2.04 -17.56
CA PHE A 45 -10.23 1.86 -18.47
C PHE A 45 -10.67 3.18 -19.14
N LEU A 46 -10.74 4.28 -18.39
CA LEU A 46 -11.19 5.57 -18.91
C LEU A 46 -10.15 6.28 -19.77
N TYR A 47 -8.87 6.22 -19.40
CA TYR A 47 -7.81 7.04 -20.00
C TYR A 47 -6.64 6.24 -20.58
N GLY A 48 -6.73 4.91 -20.62
CA GLY A 48 -5.67 3.99 -21.07
C GLY A 48 -4.50 3.92 -20.07
N THR A 49 -3.75 5.01 -19.91
CA THR A 49 -2.59 5.14 -19.02
C THR A 49 -2.94 5.67 -17.62
N GLY A 50 -4.22 5.82 -17.30
CA GLY A 50 -4.67 6.47 -16.06
C GLY A 50 -4.21 5.79 -14.76
N ALA A 51 -3.88 4.50 -14.78
CA ALA A 51 -3.32 3.80 -13.62
C ALA A 51 -1.99 4.40 -13.13
N ILE A 52 -1.18 5.01 -14.01
CA ILE A 52 0.13 5.59 -13.64
C ILE A 52 -0.04 6.72 -12.62
N PHE A 53 -1.10 7.52 -12.75
CA PHE A 53 -1.43 8.57 -11.79
C PHE A 53 -1.70 7.98 -10.39
N ILE A 54 -2.51 6.93 -10.31
CA ILE A 54 -2.85 6.26 -9.04
C ILE A 54 -1.61 5.58 -8.43
N LEU A 55 -0.77 4.93 -9.24
CA LEU A 55 0.49 4.33 -8.80
C LEU A 55 1.44 5.37 -8.21
N THR A 56 1.59 6.52 -8.89
CA THR A 56 2.46 7.61 -8.42
C THR A 56 1.90 8.24 -7.14
N TRP A 57 0.57 8.40 -7.05
CA TRP A 57 -0.09 8.87 -5.84
C TRP A 57 0.18 7.92 -4.67
N ASN A 58 -0.03 6.61 -4.85
CA ASN A 58 0.20 5.63 -3.80
C ASN A 58 1.68 5.61 -3.37
N ALA A 59 2.62 5.68 -4.32
CA ALA A 59 4.05 5.78 -4.04
C ALA A 59 4.40 7.01 -3.17
N SER A 60 3.74 8.15 -3.37
CA SER A 60 3.97 9.35 -2.55
C SER A 60 3.52 9.17 -1.09
N VAL A 61 2.44 8.40 -0.86
CA VAL A 61 1.95 8.05 0.48
C VAL A 61 2.94 7.12 1.17
N VAL A 62 3.43 6.09 0.47
CA VAL A 62 4.46 5.18 0.98
C VAL A 62 5.76 5.92 1.28
N ALA A 63 6.20 6.83 0.40
CA ALA A 63 7.40 7.64 0.63
C ALA A 63 7.27 8.52 1.90
N THR A 64 6.07 9.05 2.16
CA THR A 64 5.79 9.81 3.39
C THR A 64 5.88 8.91 4.63
N ALA A 65 5.38 7.67 4.55
CA ALA A 65 5.47 6.69 5.64
C ALA A 65 6.93 6.26 5.90
N ILE A 66 7.72 6.01 4.86
CA ILE A 66 9.17 5.75 4.94
C ILE A 66 9.87 6.93 5.61
N GLY A 67 9.59 8.17 5.17
CA GLY A 67 10.20 9.37 5.74
C GLY A 67 9.86 9.59 7.21
N ASN A 68 8.66 9.21 7.64
CA ASN A 68 8.28 9.26 9.05
C ASN A 68 9.00 8.19 9.88
N PHE A 69 9.06 6.95 9.39
CA PHE A 69 9.78 5.86 10.06
C PHE A 69 11.28 6.19 10.18
N PHE A 70 11.89 6.70 9.11
CA PHE A 70 13.28 7.17 9.11
C PHE A 70 13.56 8.18 10.22
N LYS A 71 12.68 9.18 10.40
CA LYS A 71 12.84 10.21 11.45
C LYS A 71 12.75 9.61 12.85
N ILE A 72 11.83 8.68 13.07
CA ILE A 72 11.61 8.03 14.37
C ILE A 72 12.84 7.20 14.75
N GLU A 73 13.29 6.32 13.84
CA GLU A 73 14.45 5.45 14.08
C GLU A 73 15.75 6.25 14.25
N LEU A 74 15.93 7.33 13.50
CA LEU A 74 17.09 8.21 13.65
C LEU A 74 17.08 8.92 15.01
N ALA A 75 15.92 9.39 15.48
CA ALA A 75 15.78 10.02 16.78
C ALA A 75 16.04 9.03 17.94
N GLN A 76 15.61 7.78 17.79
CA GLN A 76 15.90 6.71 18.76
C GLN A 76 17.39 6.32 18.78
N GLY A 77 18.03 6.23 17.61
CA GLY A 77 19.47 5.97 17.54
C GLY A 77 20.30 7.10 18.17
N ALA A 78 19.87 8.35 17.96
CA ALA A 78 20.54 9.52 18.53
C ALA A 78 20.36 9.62 20.06
N SER A 79 19.23 9.18 20.62
CA SER A 79 19.04 9.19 22.08
C SER A 79 19.90 8.17 22.82
N LEU A 80 20.34 7.10 22.14
CA LEU A 80 21.19 6.05 22.69
C LEU A 80 22.69 6.35 22.59
N VAL A 81 23.15 6.95 21.49
CA VAL A 81 24.59 7.10 21.18
C VAL A 81 25.03 8.58 21.07
N GLY A 82 24.09 9.52 21.17
CA GLY A 82 24.35 10.95 21.00
C GLY A 82 24.27 11.36 19.52
N LEU A 83 25.31 12.02 18.99
CA LEU A 83 25.24 12.58 17.64
C LEU A 83 25.18 11.45 16.58
N PRO A 84 24.14 11.40 15.73
CA PRO A 84 24.04 10.37 14.70
C PRO A 84 25.20 10.50 13.71
N THR A 85 25.96 9.42 13.57
CA THR A 85 27.07 9.33 12.62
C THR A 85 26.54 9.12 11.21
N ILE A 86 27.36 9.43 10.20
CA ILE A 86 27.02 9.24 8.78
C ILE A 86 26.58 7.78 8.50
N SER A 87 27.23 6.80 9.14
CA SER A 87 26.86 5.38 9.00
C SER A 87 25.46 5.07 9.55
N THR A 88 25.07 5.66 10.70
CA THR A 88 23.72 5.49 11.24
C THR A 88 22.65 6.10 10.34
N TYR A 89 22.94 7.25 9.71
CA TYR A 89 22.05 7.88 8.73
C TYR A 89 21.75 6.95 7.54
N PHE A 90 22.80 6.40 6.90
CA PHE A 90 22.63 5.50 5.76
C PHE A 90 22.01 4.15 6.16
N GLY A 91 22.35 3.62 7.33
CA GLY A 91 21.77 2.39 7.86
C GLY A 91 20.26 2.50 8.09
N VAL A 92 19.82 3.56 8.78
CA VAL A 92 18.40 3.80 9.06
C VAL A 92 17.64 4.10 7.77
N ALA A 93 18.22 4.83 6.81
CA ALA A 93 17.60 5.07 5.51
C ALA A 93 17.36 3.76 4.74
N SER A 94 18.36 2.90 4.68
CA SER A 94 18.26 1.61 4.01
C SER A 94 17.23 0.69 4.69
N LEU A 95 17.26 0.61 6.02
CA LEU A 95 16.29 -0.19 6.80
C LEU A 95 14.85 0.30 6.58
N SER A 96 14.65 1.62 6.57
CA SER A 96 13.34 2.23 6.34
C SER A 96 12.78 1.87 4.98
N ILE A 97 13.59 1.94 3.92
CA ILE A 97 13.17 1.55 2.57
C ILE A 97 12.88 0.05 2.52
N LEU A 98 13.78 -0.78 3.06
CA LEU A 98 13.67 -2.24 3.04
C LEU A 98 12.36 -2.71 3.70
N ARG A 99 12.01 -2.13 4.85
CA ARG A 99 10.78 -2.44 5.60
C ARG A 99 9.53 -2.31 4.74
N TYR A 100 9.36 -1.18 4.05
CA TYR A 100 8.17 -0.93 3.23
C TYR A 100 8.23 -1.63 1.85
N MET A 101 9.42 -1.89 1.32
CA MET A 101 9.56 -2.58 0.02
C MET A 101 9.27 -4.08 0.08
N THR A 102 9.28 -4.70 1.27
CA THR A 102 8.95 -6.12 1.46
C THR A 102 7.57 -6.51 0.89
N HIS A 103 6.56 -5.69 1.15
CA HIS A 103 5.20 -5.85 0.64
C HIS A 103 4.90 -4.83 -0.47
N GLY A 104 5.47 -3.63 -0.41
CA GLY A 104 5.20 -2.57 -1.38
C GLY A 104 5.51 -2.96 -2.83
N ILE A 105 6.54 -3.77 -3.07
CA ILE A 105 6.83 -4.26 -4.43
C ILE A 105 5.70 -5.16 -4.96
N LEU A 106 5.11 -6.00 -4.10
CA LEU A 106 4.02 -6.90 -4.46
C LEU A 106 2.72 -6.12 -4.73
N GLU A 107 2.44 -5.09 -3.93
CA GLU A 107 1.31 -4.17 -4.15
C GLU A 107 1.47 -3.43 -5.49
N MET A 108 2.66 -2.90 -5.78
CA MET A 108 2.93 -2.20 -7.04
C MET A 108 2.78 -3.13 -8.25
N VAL A 109 3.24 -4.38 -8.17
CA VAL A 109 3.04 -5.39 -9.21
C VAL A 109 1.55 -5.68 -9.39
N SER A 110 0.79 -5.86 -8.30
CA SER A 110 -0.66 -6.06 -8.36
C SER A 110 -1.35 -4.89 -9.09
N TYR A 111 -1.13 -3.67 -8.64
CA TYR A 111 -1.77 -2.47 -9.22
C TYR A 111 -1.38 -2.26 -10.68
N PHE A 112 -0.14 -2.54 -11.05
CA PHE A 112 0.33 -2.45 -12.42
C PHE A 112 -0.39 -3.44 -13.34
N ILE A 113 -0.51 -4.71 -12.94
CA ILE A 113 -1.22 -5.76 -13.70
C ILE A 113 -2.70 -5.39 -13.88
N ALA A 114 -3.35 -4.88 -12.83
CA ALA A 114 -4.74 -4.45 -12.91
C ALA A 114 -4.94 -3.20 -13.79
N GLY A 115 -3.98 -2.28 -13.77
CA GLY A 115 -3.93 -1.17 -14.73
C GLY A 115 -3.83 -1.65 -16.18
N LEU A 116 -2.99 -2.64 -16.46
CA LEU A 116 -2.91 -3.26 -17.79
C LEU A 116 -4.23 -3.89 -18.20
N ALA A 117 -4.88 -4.63 -17.30
CA ALA A 117 -6.20 -5.22 -17.55
C ALA A 117 -7.25 -4.16 -17.90
N GLY A 118 -7.33 -3.06 -17.12
CA GLY A 118 -8.21 -1.94 -17.41
C GLY A 118 -7.94 -1.29 -18.78
N GLY A 119 -6.67 -1.11 -19.13
CA GLY A 119 -6.27 -0.57 -20.44
C GLY A 119 -6.61 -1.49 -21.61
N ILE A 120 -6.45 -2.82 -21.45
CA ILE A 120 -6.85 -3.82 -22.45
C ILE A 120 -8.37 -3.76 -22.69
N ILE A 121 -9.17 -3.69 -21.62
CA ILE A 121 -10.63 -3.57 -21.70
C ILE A 121 -11.01 -2.27 -22.44
N SER A 122 -10.33 -1.15 -22.14
CA SER A 122 -10.54 0.13 -22.81
C SER A 122 -10.37 0.03 -24.33
N ILE A 123 -9.23 -0.54 -24.77
CA ILE A 123 -8.90 -0.67 -26.19
C ILE A 123 -9.86 -1.63 -26.89
N ALA A 124 -10.22 -2.75 -26.24
CA ALA A 124 -11.17 -3.72 -26.77
C ALA A 124 -12.55 -3.09 -27.02
N LEU A 125 -13.00 -2.21 -26.11
CA LEU A 125 -14.24 -1.46 -26.22
C LEU A 125 -14.21 -0.46 -27.38
N ILE A 126 -13.14 0.34 -27.51
CA ILE A 126 -12.97 1.32 -28.58
C ILE A 126 -12.93 0.65 -29.97
N LYS A 127 -12.25 -0.49 -30.08
CA LYS A 127 -12.12 -1.21 -31.35
C LYS A 127 -13.36 -2.02 -31.74
N HIS A 128 -14.46 -1.94 -30.99
CA HIS A 128 -15.65 -2.79 -31.14
C HIS A 128 -15.34 -4.30 -31.15
N ASN A 129 -14.18 -4.70 -30.60
CA ASN A 129 -13.69 -6.08 -30.63
C ASN A 129 -14.18 -6.90 -29.42
N LEU A 130 -15.17 -6.39 -28.69
CA LEU A 130 -15.82 -7.07 -27.55
C LEU A 130 -16.61 -8.31 -27.95
N LYS A 131 -16.75 -8.60 -29.25
CA LYS A 131 -17.35 -9.86 -29.74
C LYS A 131 -16.40 -11.05 -29.62
N GLU A 132 -15.10 -10.82 -29.44
CA GLU A 132 -14.16 -11.87 -29.09
C GLU A 132 -14.12 -12.02 -27.57
N ASP A 133 -14.93 -12.95 -27.05
CA ASP A 133 -15.01 -13.27 -25.60
C ASP A 133 -13.63 -13.51 -24.97
N ARG A 134 -12.65 -13.96 -25.78
CA ARG A 134 -11.27 -14.22 -25.36
C ARG A 134 -10.60 -13.00 -24.73
N VAL A 135 -10.75 -11.80 -25.28
CA VAL A 135 -10.07 -10.60 -24.76
C VAL A 135 -10.59 -10.22 -23.37
N LEU A 136 -11.90 -10.38 -23.16
CA LEU A 136 -12.51 -10.13 -21.85
C LEU A 136 -12.10 -11.19 -20.83
N VAL A 137 -12.02 -12.45 -21.23
CA VAL A 137 -11.54 -13.55 -20.37
C VAL A 137 -10.07 -13.32 -19.99
N ASP A 138 -9.21 -12.98 -20.94
CA ASP A 138 -7.79 -12.70 -20.68
C ASP A 138 -7.63 -11.51 -19.72
N ALA A 139 -8.44 -10.45 -19.89
CA ALA A 139 -8.43 -9.31 -18.97
C ALA A 139 -8.93 -9.67 -17.56
N LEU A 140 -9.94 -10.54 -17.46
CA LEU A 140 -10.43 -11.06 -16.18
C LEU A 140 -9.36 -11.92 -15.48
N ASP A 141 -8.63 -12.75 -16.22
CA ASP A 141 -7.51 -13.54 -15.69
C ASP A 141 -6.39 -12.63 -15.16
N MET A 142 -6.11 -11.51 -15.83
CA MET A 142 -5.16 -10.51 -15.33
C MET A 142 -5.65 -9.84 -14.03
N ILE A 143 -6.94 -9.53 -13.92
CA ILE A 143 -7.51 -8.99 -12.67
C ILE A 143 -7.39 -10.02 -11.53
N LEU A 144 -7.69 -11.30 -11.80
CA LEU A 144 -7.58 -12.37 -10.82
C LEU A 144 -6.13 -12.57 -10.37
N LEU A 145 -5.19 -12.58 -11.31
CA LEU A 145 -3.75 -12.63 -11.02
C LEU A 145 -3.32 -11.47 -10.14
N SER A 146 -3.78 -10.25 -10.46
CA SER A 146 -3.49 -9.05 -9.69
C SER A 146 -4.01 -9.15 -8.25
N ILE A 147 -5.24 -9.63 -8.04
CA ILE A 147 -5.79 -9.88 -6.71
C ILE A 147 -4.93 -10.92 -5.96
N GLY A 148 -4.44 -11.95 -6.64
CA GLY A 148 -3.51 -12.93 -6.07
C GLY A 148 -2.25 -12.28 -5.50
N PHE A 149 -1.59 -11.39 -6.26
CA PHE A 149 -0.44 -10.61 -5.76
C PHE A 149 -0.81 -9.71 -4.58
N LEU A 150 -2.01 -9.12 -4.58
CA LEU A 150 -2.47 -8.27 -3.48
C LEU A 150 -2.67 -9.04 -2.17
N VAL A 151 -3.23 -10.26 -2.26
CA VAL A 151 -3.37 -11.15 -1.11
C VAL A 151 -2.00 -11.53 -0.55
N LEU A 152 -1.05 -11.88 -1.43
CA LEU A 152 0.33 -12.16 -1.01
C LEU A 152 0.98 -10.96 -0.32
N ALA A 153 0.81 -9.76 -0.87
CA ALA A 153 1.32 -8.52 -0.28
C ALA A 153 0.77 -8.30 1.13
N ALA A 154 -0.54 -8.43 1.33
CA ALA A 154 -1.17 -8.29 2.63
C ALA A 154 -0.69 -9.34 3.64
N ILE A 155 -0.50 -10.59 3.22
CA ILE A 155 0.06 -11.64 4.08
C ILE A 155 1.51 -11.30 4.49
N VAL A 156 2.32 -10.85 3.54
CA VAL A 156 3.70 -10.43 3.80
C VAL A 156 3.72 -9.27 4.79
N GLU A 157 2.88 -8.25 4.60
CA GLU A 157 2.80 -7.07 5.47
C GLU A 157 2.40 -7.42 6.91
N VAL A 158 1.44 -8.31 7.10
CA VAL A 158 0.91 -8.62 8.43
C VAL A 158 1.72 -9.68 9.16
N TYR A 159 2.21 -10.70 8.46
CA TYR A 159 2.83 -11.85 9.11
C TYR A 159 4.36 -11.89 8.98
N ILE A 160 4.94 -11.34 7.91
CA ILE A 160 6.38 -11.48 7.62
C ILE A 160 7.14 -10.22 8.00
N THR A 161 6.68 -9.04 7.57
CA THR A 161 7.34 -7.77 7.85
C THR A 161 7.55 -7.53 9.34
N PRO A 162 6.57 -7.78 10.25
CA PRO A 162 6.76 -7.55 11.68
C PRO A 162 7.70 -8.55 12.35
N LEU A 163 8.03 -9.68 11.70
CA LEU A 163 9.04 -10.61 12.21
C LEU A 163 10.46 -10.15 11.84
N MET A 164 10.60 -9.34 10.80
CA MET A 164 11.88 -8.87 10.28
C MET A 164 12.27 -7.47 10.79
N PHE A 165 11.30 -6.65 11.23
CA PHE A 165 11.47 -5.25 11.67
C PHE A 165 10.51 -4.91 12.82
#